data_AF-A0A0N4ZWY1-F1
#
_entry.id   AF-A0A0N4ZWY1-F1
#
_cell.length_a   1.000
_cell.length_b   1.000
_cell.length_c   1.000
_cell.angle_alpha   90.00
_cell.angle_beta   90.00
_cell.angle_gamma   90.00
#
_symmetry.space_group_name_H-M   'P 1'
#
loop_
_entity.id
_entity.type
_entity.pdbx_description
1 polymer ?
#
loop_
_entity_poly.entity_id
_entity_poly.type
_entity_poly.pdbx_seq_one_letter_code
_entity_poly.pdbx_strand_id
1 'polypeptide(L)'
;MEPSSKENREQCSQELDYVSYSKTCLTQMHTALTELVESFETPNTSNINKKVKLVESRLETFKLSLDQIPGIDNNLSYQEEKIKDLKRCIELKKELINRLYLLPKKLVDVKPGKGVNLSININNIK
;
A
#
# COMPACT_ATOMS: atom_id res chain seq x y z
N MET A 1 36.73 -44.90 -15.38
CA MET A 1 35.70 -44.45 -14.44
C MET A 1 36.37 -43.48 -13.50
N GLU A 2 36.40 -42.21 -13.87
CA GLU A 2 36.93 -41.13 -13.04
C GLU A 2 35.75 -40.27 -12.58
N PRO A 3 35.64 -39.92 -11.29
CA PRO A 3 34.57 -39.05 -10.84
C PRO A 3 34.93 -37.59 -11.15
N SER A 4 34.08 -37.01 -12.00
CA SER A 4 34.04 -35.59 -12.36
C SER A 4 33.93 -34.70 -11.11
N SER A 5 34.92 -33.82 -10.94
CA SER A 5 34.95 -32.74 -9.97
C SER A 5 33.81 -31.77 -10.25
N LYS A 6 32.82 -31.72 -9.35
CA LYS A 6 31.81 -30.66 -9.34
C LYS A 6 32.48 -29.39 -8.83
N GLU A 7 32.77 -28.46 -9.74
CA GLU A 7 33.04 -27.06 -9.39
C GLU A 7 31.78 -26.49 -8.72
N ASN A 8 31.83 -26.35 -7.40
CA ASN A 8 30.95 -25.45 -6.66
C ASN A 8 31.30 -24.02 -7.08
N ARG A 9 30.65 -23.52 -8.14
CA ARG A 9 30.51 -22.07 -8.32
C ARG A 9 29.50 -21.59 -7.29
N GLU A 10 30.02 -21.21 -6.12
CA GLU A 10 29.33 -20.27 -5.24
C GLU A 10 29.15 -18.97 -6.03
N GLN A 11 28.01 -18.85 -6.73
CA GLN A 11 27.53 -17.56 -7.19
C GLN A 11 27.19 -16.76 -5.94
N CYS A 12 28.16 -15.96 -5.49
CA CYS A 12 27.93 -14.88 -4.55
C CYS A 12 26.99 -13.88 -5.24
N SER A 13 25.70 -14.08 -5.05
CA SER A 13 24.66 -13.12 -5.40
C SER A 13 24.93 -11.86 -4.59
N GLN A 14 25.63 -10.88 -5.19
CA GLN A 14 25.69 -9.54 -4.62
C GLN A 14 24.24 -9.04 -4.54
N GLU A 15 23.67 -9.04 -3.34
CA GLU A 15 22.41 -8.33 -3.08
C GLU A 15 22.61 -6.88 -3.48
N LEU A 16 21.95 -6.47 -4.56
CA LEU A 16 21.87 -5.07 -4.95
C LEU A 16 21.20 -4.31 -3.80
N ASP A 17 21.96 -3.45 -3.14
CA ASP A 17 21.40 -2.51 -2.16
C ASP A 17 20.56 -1.47 -2.91
N TYR A 18 19.26 -1.75 -3.03
CA TYR A 18 18.27 -0.91 -3.70
C TYR A 18 18.19 0.50 -3.09
N VAL A 19 18.48 0.64 -1.79
CA VAL A 19 18.50 1.95 -1.12
C VAL A 19 19.72 2.75 -1.58
N SER A 20 20.89 2.12 -1.63
CA SER A 20 22.11 2.76 -2.16
C SER A 20 21.96 3.12 -3.64
N TYR A 21 21.39 2.24 -4.46
CA TYR A 21 21.11 2.53 -5.86
C TYR A 21 20.18 3.73 -6.04
N SER A 22 19.07 3.77 -5.29
CA SER A 22 18.12 4.88 -5.33
C SER A 22 18.74 6.21 -4.90
N LYS A 23 19.63 6.19 -3.89
CA LYS A 23 20.42 7.37 -3.50
C LYS A 23 21.32 7.85 -4.64
N THR A 24 21.98 6.94 -5.35
CA THR A 24 22.77 7.30 -6.53
C THR A 24 21.91 7.92 -7.62
N CYS A 25 20.73 7.37 -7.91
CA CYS A 25 19.78 7.95 -8.87
C CYS A 25 19.32 9.36 -8.45
N LEU A 26 19.05 9.58 -7.16
CA LEU A 26 18.71 10.89 -6.61
C LEU A 26 19.85 11.90 -6.82
N THR A 27 21.09 11.52 -6.53
CA THR A 27 22.27 12.37 -6.74
C THR A 27 22.42 12.74 -8.22
N GLN A 28 22.24 11.78 -9.14
CA GLN A 28 22.30 12.05 -10.57
C GLN A 28 21.20 13.00 -11.05
N MET A 29 19.98 12.85 -10.52
CA MET A 29 18.87 13.77 -10.80
C MET A 29 19.18 15.18 -10.29
N HIS A 30 19.72 15.30 -9.07
CA HIS A 30 20.14 16.57 -8.51
C HIS A 30 21.21 17.24 -9.38
N THR A 31 22.25 16.52 -9.78
CA THR A 31 23.30 17.07 -10.68
C THR A 31 22.71 17.57 -11.99
N ALA A 32 21.82 16.80 -12.63
CA ALA A 32 21.17 17.22 -13.88
C ALA A 32 20.31 18.49 -13.71
N LEU A 33 19.63 18.64 -12.56
CA LEU A 33 18.88 19.85 -12.23
C LEU A 33 19.81 21.05 -12.02
N THR A 34 20.91 20.89 -11.29
CA THR A 34 21.92 21.94 -11.11
C THR A 34 22.47 22.41 -12.46
N GLU A 35 22.88 21.49 -13.33
CA GLU A 35 23.40 21.82 -14.67
C GLU A 35 22.35 22.55 -15.54
N LEU A 36 21.07 22.22 -15.37
CA LEU A 36 19.98 22.92 -16.05
C LEU A 36 19.80 24.34 -15.50
N VAL A 37 19.83 24.52 -14.18
CA VAL A 37 19.71 25.84 -13.54
C VAL A 37 20.86 26.76 -13.98
N GLU A 38 22.10 26.28 -13.92
CA GLU A 38 23.29 27.02 -14.37
C GLU A 38 23.21 27.43 -15.86
N SER A 39 22.50 26.64 -16.68
CA SER A 39 22.32 26.96 -18.10
C SER A 39 21.37 28.15 -18.35
N PHE A 40 20.52 28.50 -17.38
CA PHE A 40 19.70 29.70 -17.45
C PHE A 40 20.47 30.97 -17.05
N GLU A 41 21.53 30.84 -16.23
CA GLU A 41 22.41 31.95 -15.88
C GLU A 41 23.31 32.36 -17.06
N THR A 42 23.63 31.43 -17.97
CA THR A 42 24.39 31.69 -19.21
C THR A 42 23.69 31.07 -20.44
N PRO A 43 22.67 31.74 -21.00
CA PRO A 43 21.76 31.11 -21.94
C PRO A 43 22.43 30.73 -23.27
N ASN A 44 22.52 29.43 -23.52
CA ASN A 44 22.73 28.84 -24.85
C ASN A 44 21.56 27.91 -25.16
N THR A 45 20.60 28.39 -25.96
CA THR A 45 19.28 27.77 -26.20
C THR A 45 19.35 26.35 -26.78
N SER A 46 20.39 26.03 -27.56
CA SER A 46 20.62 24.67 -28.09
C SER A 46 20.97 23.64 -27.00
N ASN A 47 21.49 24.11 -25.86
CA ASN A 47 21.91 23.30 -24.72
C ASN A 47 20.73 22.99 -23.76
N ILE A 48 19.80 23.93 -23.60
CA ILE A 48 18.70 23.83 -22.61
C ILE A 48 17.79 22.64 -22.90
N ASN A 49 17.34 22.45 -24.15
CA ASN A 49 16.45 21.34 -24.49
C ASN A 49 17.07 19.95 -24.24
N LYS A 50 18.39 19.81 -24.42
CA LYS A 50 19.11 18.55 -24.11
C LYS A 50 19.17 18.31 -22.60
N LYS A 51 19.42 19.36 -21.82
CA LYS A 51 19.45 19.32 -20.35
C LYS A 51 18.08 19.01 -19.76
N VAL A 52 17.00 19.58 -20.30
CA VAL A 52 15.63 19.24 -19.89
C VAL A 52 15.34 17.75 -20.10
N LYS A 53 15.63 17.20 -21.29
CA LYS A 53 15.46 15.76 -21.56
C LYS A 53 16.31 14.87 -20.65
N LEU A 54 17.50 15.33 -20.29
CA LEU A 54 18.36 14.62 -19.34
C LEU A 54 17.70 14.58 -17.94
N VAL A 55 17.16 15.70 -17.47
CA VAL A 55 16.42 15.76 -16.19
C VAL A 55 15.21 14.81 -16.21
N GLU A 56 14.41 14.83 -17.28
CA GLU A 56 13.26 13.91 -17.43
C GLU A 56 13.69 12.45 -17.36
N SER A 57 14.76 12.08 -18.08
CA SER A 57 15.30 10.72 -18.06
C SER A 57 15.81 10.31 -16.68
N ARG A 58 16.49 11.21 -15.96
CA ARG A 58 17.00 10.94 -14.59
C ARG A 58 15.86 10.85 -13.58
N LEU A 59 14.82 11.66 -13.72
CA LEU A 59 13.61 11.58 -12.91
C LEU A 59 12.92 10.23 -13.07
N GLU A 60 12.78 9.76 -14.31
CA GLU A 60 12.15 8.46 -14.57
C GLU A 60 12.98 7.30 -14.00
N THR A 61 14.31 7.36 -14.16
CA THR A 61 15.23 6.39 -13.55
C THR A 61 15.12 6.39 -12.02
N PHE A 62 15.02 7.58 -11.41
CA PHE A 62 14.87 7.69 -9.97
C PHE A 62 13.54 7.11 -9.47
N LYS A 63 12.42 7.38 -10.14
CA LYS A 63 11.13 6.74 -9.81
C LYS A 63 11.21 5.22 -9.85
N LEU A 64 11.72 4.65 -10.94
CA LEU A 64 11.88 3.21 -11.09
C LEU A 64 12.81 2.59 -10.04
N SER A 65 13.80 3.35 -9.54
CA SER A 65 14.67 2.89 -8.45
C SER A 65 13.94 2.77 -7.11
N LEU A 66 13.00 3.68 -6.83
CA LEU A 66 12.21 3.65 -5.59
C LEU A 66 11.29 2.43 -5.53
N ASP A 67 10.66 2.06 -6.65
CA ASP A 67 9.78 0.87 -6.75
C ASP A 67 10.51 -0.45 -6.42
N GLN A 68 11.84 -0.45 -6.48
CA GLN A 68 12.67 -1.62 -6.15
C GLN A 68 13.02 -1.70 -4.66
N ILE A 69 12.79 -0.64 -3.86
CA ILE A 69 13.07 -0.64 -2.43
C ILE A 69 11.99 -1.49 -1.72
N PRO A 70 12.36 -2.61 -1.06
CA PRO A 70 11.40 -3.44 -0.36
C PRO A 70 10.65 -2.65 0.71
N GLY A 71 9.32 -2.70 0.66
CA GLY A 71 8.46 -2.11 1.67
C GLY A 71 8.33 -0.59 1.63
N ILE A 72 8.80 0.07 0.56
CA ILE A 72 8.59 1.52 0.38
C ILE A 72 7.08 1.88 0.35
N ASP A 73 6.26 0.96 -0.17
CA ASP A 73 4.80 1.07 -0.23
C ASP A 73 4.07 0.42 0.94
N ASN A 74 4.77 -0.11 1.95
CA ASN A 74 4.11 -0.77 3.08
C ASN A 74 3.17 0.17 3.86
N ASN A 75 3.45 1.48 3.86
CA ASN A 75 2.56 2.47 4.45
C ASN A 75 1.25 2.60 3.65
N LEU A 76 1.30 2.50 2.32
CA LEU A 76 0.10 2.53 1.48
C LEU A 76 -0.77 1.30 1.75
N SER A 77 -0.16 0.10 1.73
CA SER A 77 -0.86 -1.16 2.02
C SER A 77 -1.51 -1.15 3.41
N TYR A 78 -0.78 -0.69 4.43
CA TYR A 78 -1.32 -0.52 5.79
C TYR A 78 -2.51 0.46 5.83
N GLN A 79 -2.42 1.59 5.12
CA GLN A 79 -3.51 2.57 5.06
C GLN A 79 -4.74 2.02 4.34
N GLU A 80 -4.56 1.24 3.27
CA GLU A 80 -5.66 0.59 2.55
C GLU A 80 -6.40 -0.42 3.43
N GLU A 81 -5.68 -1.27 4.16
CA GLU A 81 -6.28 -2.20 5.12
C GLU A 81 -7.04 -1.47 6.22
N LYS A 82 -6.46 -0.39 6.76
CA LYS A 82 -7.10 0.43 7.80
C LYS A 82 -8.39 1.08 7.29
N ILE A 83 -8.39 1.61 6.06
CA ILE A 83 -9.59 2.18 5.42
C ILE A 83 -10.67 1.11 5.25
N LYS A 84 -10.29 -0.10 4.83
CA LYS A 84 -11.23 -1.23 4.67
C LYS A 84 -11.88 -1.61 5.99
N ASP A 85 -11.12 -1.70 7.07
CA ASP A 85 -11.67 -2.01 8.40
C ASP A 85 -12.56 -0.88 8.95
N LEU A 86 -12.17 0.37 8.74
CA LEU A 86 -13.00 1.53 9.11
C LEU A 86 -14.35 1.52 8.38
N LYS A 87 -14.37 1.22 7.08
CA LYS A 87 -15.61 1.07 6.31
C LYS A 87 -16.49 -0.05 6.88
N ARG A 88 -15.90 -1.22 7.19
CA ARG A 88 -16.62 -2.34 7.84
C ARG A 88 -17.24 -1.90 9.16
N CYS A 89 -16.49 -1.20 10.01
CA CYS A 89 -16.98 -0.70 11.29
C CYS A 89 -18.14 0.29 11.15
N ILE A 90 -18.10 1.16 10.14
CA ILE A 90 -19.18 2.11 9.85
C ILE A 90 -20.46 1.37 9.49
N GLU A 91 -20.39 0.35 8.62
CA GLU A 91 -21.58 -0.42 8.23
C GLU A 91 -22.18 -1.18 9.42
N LEU A 92 -21.35 -1.77 10.28
CA LEU A 92 -21.83 -2.41 11.51
C LEU A 92 -22.54 -1.42 12.46
N LYS A 93 -22.00 -0.20 12.59
CA LYS A 93 -22.62 0.85 13.41
C LYS A 93 -23.95 1.32 12.81
N LYS A 94 -24.04 1.50 11.49
CA LYS A 94 -25.29 1.84 10.80
C LYS A 94 -26.35 0.76 11.01
N GLU A 95 -25.97 -0.50 10.85
CA GLU A 95 -26.87 -1.64 11.07
C GLU A 95 -27.40 -1.69 12.51
N LEU A 96 -26.52 -1.49 13.50
CA LEU A 96 -26.92 -1.41 14.91
C LEU A 96 -27.91 -0.26 15.14
N ILE A 97 -27.60 0.92 14.63
CA ILE A 97 -28.47 2.11 14.76
C ILE A 97 -29.84 1.82 14.13
N ASN A 98 -29.89 1.25 12.92
CA ASN A 98 -31.13 0.89 12.24
C ASN A 98 -31.96 -0.10 13.07
N ARG A 99 -31.34 -1.14 13.65
CA ARG A 99 -32.02 -2.08 14.54
C ARG A 99 -32.60 -1.40 15.77
N LEU A 100 -31.85 -0.48 16.39
CA LEU A 100 -32.31 0.30 17.54
C LEU A 100 -33.49 1.22 17.18
N TYR A 101 -33.50 1.83 16.00
CA TYR A 101 -34.65 2.63 15.55
C TYR A 101 -35.90 1.79 15.22
N LEU A 102 -35.74 0.51 14.87
CA LEU A 102 -36.85 -0.41 14.62
C LEU A 102 -37.43 -1.03 15.91
N LEU A 103 -36.66 -1.04 17.00
CA LEU A 103 -37.07 -1.60 18.29
C LEU A 103 -38.32 -0.90 18.90
N PRO A 104 -38.43 0.44 18.92
CA PRO A 104 -39.62 1.13 19.38
C PRO A 104 -40.89 0.73 18.62
N LYS A 105 -40.80 0.45 17.32
CA LYS A 105 -41.96 0.01 16.51
C LYS A 105 -42.46 -1.37 16.94
N LYS A 106 -41.56 -2.28 17.34
CA LYS A 106 -41.93 -3.64 17.78
C LYS A 106 -42.40 -3.70 19.24
N LEU A 107 -42.00 -2.74 20.08
CA LEU A 107 -42.41 -2.68 21.49
C LEU A 107 -43.83 -2.11 21.66
N VAL A 108 -44.31 -1.27 20.74
CA VAL A 108 -45.70 -0.77 20.74
C VAL A 108 -46.72 -1.89 20.49
N ASP A 109 -46.33 -2.97 19.80
CA ASP A 109 -47.19 -4.14 19.53
C ASP A 109 -47.25 -5.14 20.71
N VAL A 110 -46.39 -5.01 21.71
CA VAL A 110 -46.39 -5.87 22.90
C VAL A 110 -47.16 -5.17 24.02
N LYS A 111 -48.47 -5.41 24.09
CA LYS A 111 -49.26 -5.01 25.26
C LYS A 111 -48.70 -5.70 26.52
N PRO A 112 -48.37 -4.97 27.59
CA PRO A 112 -47.95 -5.58 28.84
C PRO A 112 -49.09 -6.44 29.39
N GLY A 113 -48.84 -7.74 29.61
CA GLY A 113 -49.79 -8.66 30.26
C GLY A 113 -50.21 -9.91 29.47
N LYS A 114 -49.81 -10.10 28.20
CA LYS A 114 -49.96 -11.41 27.54
C LYS A 114 -48.67 -12.22 27.68
N GLY A 115 -48.66 -13.13 28.67
CA GLY A 115 -47.56 -14.04 28.92
C GLY A 115 -47.17 -14.82 27.67
N VAL A 116 -45.87 -14.87 27.40
CA VAL A 116 -45.30 -15.70 26.34
C VAL A 116 -45.41 -17.15 26.80
N ASN A 117 -46.27 -17.94 26.16
CA ASN A 117 -46.44 -19.35 26.50
C ASN A 117 -45.28 -20.15 25.87
N LEU A 118 -44.17 -20.27 26.60
CA LEU A 118 -43.01 -21.07 26.21
C LEU A 118 -43.30 -22.56 26.51
N SER A 119 -43.95 -23.24 25.59
CA SER A 119 -44.04 -24.71 25.59
C SER A 119 -42.70 -25.29 25.13
N ILE A 120 -41.76 -25.50 26.06
CA ILE A 120 -40.52 -26.21 25.78
C ILE A 120 -40.83 -27.70 25.67
N ASN A 121 -40.69 -28.27 24.47
CA ASN A 121 -40.80 -29.71 24.23
C ASN A 121 -39.45 -30.37 24.54
N ILE A 122 -39.35 -31.12 25.64
CA ILE A 122 -38.10 -31.67 26.19
C ILE A 122 -37.76 -33.07 25.62
N ASN A 123 -38.27 -33.45 24.45
CA ASN A 123 -38.15 -34.84 23.98
C ASN A 123 -36.89 -35.19 23.16
N ASN A 124 -35.87 -34.32 23.04
CA ASN A 124 -34.66 -34.62 22.25
C ASN A 124 -33.35 -34.50 23.04
N ILE A 125 -33.29 -35.11 24.22
CA ILE A 125 -32.00 -35.46 24.85
C ILE A 125 -32.02 -36.97 25.16
N LYS A 126 -31.44 -37.75 24.26
CA LYS A 126 -30.98 -39.12 24.49
C LYS A 126 -29.58 -39.25 23.91
#